data_AF-A0A4V1ZNL0-F1
#
_entry.id   AF-A0A4V1ZNL0-F1
#
_cell.length_a   1.000
_cell.length_b   1.000
_cell.length_c   1.000
_cell.angle_alpha   90.00
_cell.angle_beta   90.00
_cell.angle_gamma   90.00
#
_symmetry.space_group_name_H-M   'P 1'
#
loop_
_entity.id
_entity.type
_entity.pdbx_description
1 polymer ?
#
loop_
_entity_poly.entity_id
_entity_poly.type
_entity_poly.pdbx_seq_one_letter_code
_entity_poly.pdbx_strand_id
1 'polypeptide(L)'
;MNKNAQKNINLLLIFLALIIIGISAYAFFRIYSSERKLIPISVVAIIAGVMFEGRRLSEKWSTFLWTTLGAFVFSFLCFLPDKRETNYNLENHLEIWPYWYAIIFAIFSICANYDKVIPRLTEGITLLQSIAIIYWVIDYGFLSTGSVILQSLMVIGLLYSIFALLHAFTYSNLSRTNRLALSIWSSLIMLLFALDNIYRVYQNEEIEYAINTNAFYIGLQFFLLGASSIYIIQNALMIFGFLPGKGSFFNSAYFREINQLKEDHVQRYSDDQVYIGHSIICLIFAVTVFGLNYYYQILPRHIAIWFVFITFPLLLRIA
;
A
#
# COMPACT_ATOMS: atom_id res chain seq x y z
N MET A 1 8.12 -23.02 -34.32
CA MET A 1 8.19 -23.94 -33.17
C MET A 1 7.68 -25.31 -33.61
N ASN A 2 8.37 -26.41 -33.29
CA ASN A 2 8.01 -27.77 -33.75
C ASN A 2 6.65 -28.19 -33.16
N LYS A 3 5.74 -28.78 -33.96
CA LYS A 3 4.40 -29.22 -33.50
C LYS A 3 4.46 -30.16 -32.30
N ASN A 4 5.50 -30.99 -32.21
CA ASN A 4 5.71 -31.88 -31.07
C ASN A 4 6.12 -31.12 -29.79
N ALA A 5 6.91 -30.04 -29.92
CA ALA A 5 7.27 -29.19 -28.80
C ALA A 5 6.04 -28.41 -28.27
N GLN A 6 5.20 -27.89 -29.15
CA GLN A 6 3.93 -27.24 -28.76
C GLN A 6 2.99 -28.22 -28.03
N LYS A 7 2.88 -29.46 -28.52
CA LYS A 7 2.04 -30.49 -27.89
C LYS A 7 2.54 -30.84 -26.48
N ASN A 8 3.85 -30.99 -26.31
CA ASN A 8 4.45 -31.29 -25.01
C ASN A 8 4.25 -30.14 -24.01
N ILE A 9 4.39 -28.88 -24.44
CA ILE A 9 4.12 -27.70 -23.62
C ILE A 9 2.65 -27.67 -23.19
N ASN A 10 1.71 -27.89 -24.11
CA ASN A 10 0.29 -27.89 -23.79
C ASN A 10 -0.07 -28.99 -22.78
N LEU A 11 0.54 -30.17 -22.91
CA LEU A 11 0.28 -31.29 -22.01
C LEU A 11 0.83 -31.02 -20.60
N LEU A 12 2.01 -30.39 -20.50
CA LEU A 12 2.58 -29.92 -19.24
C LEU A 12 1.69 -28.87 -18.56
N LEU A 13 1.17 -27.91 -19.32
CA LEU A 13 0.27 -26.87 -18.80
C LEU A 13 -1.03 -27.47 -18.25
N ILE A 14 -1.62 -28.44 -18.95
CA ILE A 14 -2.83 -29.15 -18.48
C ILE A 14 -2.54 -29.90 -17.17
N PHE A 15 -1.41 -30.60 -17.11
CA PHE A 15 -1.01 -31.33 -15.89
C PHE A 15 -0.81 -30.38 -14.70
N LEU A 16 -0.12 -29.25 -14.90
CA LEU A 16 0.06 -28.23 -13.86
C LEU A 16 -1.29 -27.65 -13.41
N ALA A 17 -2.20 -27.36 -14.35
CA ALA A 17 -3.53 -26.87 -14.02
C ALA A 17 -4.33 -27.86 -13.15
N LEU A 18 -4.27 -29.15 -13.46
CA LEU A 18 -4.92 -30.20 -12.67
C LEU A 18 -4.35 -30.29 -11.25
N ILE A 19 -3.03 -30.16 -11.09
CA ILE A 19 -2.38 -30.11 -9.77
C ILE A 19 -2.89 -28.92 -8.97
N ILE A 20 -2.89 -27.72 -9.56
CA ILE A 20 -3.35 -26.50 -8.87
C ILE A 20 -4.81 -26.64 -8.45
N ILE A 21 -5.67 -27.17 -9.30
CA ILE A 21 -7.08 -27.43 -8.98
C ILE A 21 -7.20 -28.44 -7.82
N GLY A 22 -6.42 -29.52 -7.84
CA GLY A 22 -6.41 -30.52 -6.78
C GLY A 22 -5.96 -29.95 -5.42
N ILE A 23 -4.87 -29.17 -5.40
CA ILE A 23 -4.38 -28.49 -4.19
C ILE A 23 -5.42 -27.50 -3.68
N SER A 24 -6.02 -26.71 -4.58
CA SER A 24 -7.06 -25.75 -4.22
C SER A 24 -8.28 -26.44 -3.59
N ALA A 25 -8.78 -27.51 -4.23
CA ALA A 25 -9.90 -28.28 -3.72
C ALA A 25 -9.61 -28.89 -2.34
N TYR A 26 -8.41 -29.41 -2.13
CA TYR A 26 -7.98 -29.91 -0.83
C TYR A 26 -7.89 -28.79 0.22
N ALA A 27 -7.31 -27.65 -0.11
CA ALA A 27 -7.24 -26.48 0.78
C ALA A 27 -8.64 -26.02 1.19
N PHE A 28 -9.57 -25.88 0.24
CA PHE A 28 -10.96 -25.51 0.53
C PHE A 28 -11.67 -26.56 1.40
N PHE A 29 -11.48 -27.85 1.12
CA PHE A 29 -12.04 -28.92 1.94
C PHE A 29 -11.52 -28.85 3.40
N ARG A 30 -10.23 -28.57 3.59
CA ARG A 30 -9.62 -28.41 4.92
C ARG A 30 -10.11 -27.17 5.64
N ILE A 31 -10.28 -26.04 4.94
CA ILE A 31 -10.86 -24.81 5.50
C ILE A 31 -12.30 -25.07 5.96
N TYR A 32 -13.10 -25.76 5.15
CA TYR A 32 -14.49 -26.06 5.48
C TYR A 32 -14.64 -27.05 6.65
N SER A 33 -13.72 -28.01 6.76
CA SER A 33 -13.78 -29.06 7.78
C SER A 33 -13.08 -28.70 9.09
N SER A 34 -12.40 -27.55 9.16
CA SER A 34 -11.71 -27.11 10.38
C SER A 34 -12.73 -26.52 11.36
N GLU A 35 -12.57 -26.83 12.64
CA GLU A 35 -13.35 -26.22 13.72
C GLU A 35 -12.96 -24.75 13.94
N ARG A 36 -11.78 -24.34 13.49
CA ARG A 36 -11.28 -22.96 13.55
C ARG A 36 -11.72 -22.19 12.32
N LYS A 37 -12.04 -20.91 12.50
CA LYS A 37 -12.22 -19.97 11.38
C LYS A 37 -10.85 -19.60 10.80
N LEU A 38 -10.37 -20.40 9.86
CA LEU A 38 -9.04 -20.19 9.25
C LEU A 38 -8.99 -18.95 8.33
N ILE A 39 -10.12 -18.51 7.79
CA ILE A 39 -10.19 -17.31 6.93
C ILE A 39 -11.23 -16.35 7.50
N PRO A 40 -10.80 -15.34 8.27
CA PRO A 40 -11.69 -14.30 8.76
C PRO A 40 -12.27 -13.41 7.64
N ILE A 41 -13.45 -12.84 7.85
CA ILE A 41 -14.11 -11.90 6.92
C ILE A 41 -13.24 -10.67 6.67
N SER A 42 -12.44 -10.25 7.65
CA SER A 42 -11.49 -9.14 7.51
C SER A 42 -10.49 -9.40 6.37
N VAL A 43 -10.04 -10.64 6.21
CA VAL A 43 -9.12 -11.05 5.15
C VAL A 43 -9.78 -10.99 3.77
N VAL A 44 -11.05 -11.39 3.70
CA VAL A 44 -11.85 -11.23 2.48
C VAL A 44 -11.99 -9.75 2.11
N ALA A 45 -12.17 -8.87 3.09
CA ALA A 45 -12.22 -7.43 2.86
C ALA A 45 -10.88 -6.87 2.33
N ILE A 46 -9.73 -7.32 2.86
CA ILE A 46 -8.40 -6.97 2.31
C ILE A 46 -8.28 -7.42 0.85
N ILE A 47 -8.66 -8.66 0.55
CA ILE A 47 -8.59 -9.21 -0.82
C ILE A 47 -9.49 -8.40 -1.75
N ALA A 48 -10.72 -8.09 -1.33
CA ALA A 48 -11.63 -7.26 -2.11
C ALA A 48 -11.04 -5.86 -2.37
N GLY A 49 -10.41 -5.25 -1.37
CA GLY A 49 -9.74 -3.97 -1.49
C GLY A 49 -8.59 -3.98 -2.50
N VAL A 50 -7.68 -4.96 -2.39
CA VAL A 50 -6.52 -5.03 -3.30
C VAL A 50 -6.95 -5.37 -4.73
N MET A 51 -7.96 -6.23 -4.91
CA MET A 51 -8.50 -6.55 -6.23
C MET A 51 -9.24 -5.36 -6.84
N PHE A 52 -10.01 -4.61 -6.05
CA PHE A 52 -10.66 -3.37 -6.49
C PHE A 52 -9.63 -2.38 -7.04
N GLU A 53 -8.56 -2.14 -6.29
CA GLU A 53 -7.51 -1.22 -6.72
C GLU A 53 -6.71 -1.75 -7.91
N GLY A 54 -6.34 -3.04 -7.90
CA GLY A 54 -5.65 -3.68 -9.03
C GLY A 54 -6.48 -3.64 -10.32
N ARG A 55 -7.80 -3.75 -10.22
CA ARG A 55 -8.71 -3.59 -11.36
C ARG A 55 -8.78 -2.15 -11.83
N ARG A 56 -8.80 -1.17 -10.92
CA ARG A 56 -8.80 0.27 -11.26
C ARG A 56 -7.53 0.67 -12.02
N LEU A 57 -6.38 0.13 -11.63
CA LEU A 57 -5.08 0.36 -12.28
C LEU A 57 -4.98 -0.32 -13.65
N SER A 58 -5.52 -1.53 -13.76
CA SER A 58 -5.51 -2.31 -14.99
C SER A 58 -6.53 -1.78 -16.00
N GLU A 59 -6.06 -1.15 -17.08
CA GLU A 59 -6.93 -0.68 -18.17
C GLU A 59 -7.68 -1.84 -18.85
N LYS A 60 -6.97 -2.96 -19.06
CA LYS A 60 -7.49 -4.14 -19.74
C LYS A 60 -7.84 -5.21 -18.72
N TRP A 61 -9.03 -5.80 -18.87
CA TRP A 61 -9.44 -6.98 -18.13
C TRP A 61 -8.46 -8.14 -18.25
N SER A 62 -7.82 -8.30 -19.43
CA SER A 62 -6.81 -9.33 -19.63
C SER A 62 -5.64 -9.19 -18.66
N THR A 63 -5.11 -7.97 -18.48
CA THR A 63 -3.99 -7.72 -17.57
C THR A 63 -4.38 -8.04 -16.14
N PHE A 64 -5.55 -7.56 -15.70
CA PHE A 64 -6.08 -7.86 -14.36
C PHE A 64 -6.25 -9.36 -14.13
N LEU A 65 -6.83 -10.10 -15.08
CA LEU A 65 -7.04 -11.54 -14.96
C LEU A 65 -5.72 -12.32 -14.93
N TRP A 66 -4.74 -11.96 -15.77
CA TRP A 66 -3.41 -12.58 -15.73
C TRP A 66 -2.67 -12.30 -14.44
N THR A 67 -2.75 -11.07 -13.91
CA THR A 67 -2.21 -10.72 -12.59
C THR A 67 -2.89 -11.51 -11.48
N THR A 68 -4.22 -11.64 -11.52
CA THR A 68 -5.02 -12.43 -10.57
C THR A 68 -4.61 -13.90 -10.58
N LEU A 69 -4.56 -14.51 -11.77
CA LEU A 69 -4.20 -15.92 -11.94
C LEU A 69 -2.75 -16.18 -11.54
N GLY A 70 -1.83 -15.31 -11.98
CA GLY A 70 -0.42 -15.39 -11.59
C GLY A 70 -0.27 -15.31 -10.07
N ALA A 71 -0.90 -14.33 -9.43
CA ALA A 71 -0.84 -14.19 -7.98
C ALA A 71 -1.43 -15.39 -7.25
N PHE A 72 -2.54 -15.94 -7.76
CA PHE A 72 -3.13 -17.17 -7.20
C PHE A 72 -2.16 -18.35 -7.27
N VAL A 73 -1.52 -18.58 -8.43
CA VAL A 73 -0.54 -19.67 -8.57
C VAL A 73 0.67 -19.47 -7.65
N PHE A 74 1.24 -18.26 -7.63
CA PHE A 74 2.41 -17.97 -6.79
C PHE A 74 2.07 -17.93 -5.30
N SER A 75 0.82 -17.69 -4.91
CA SER A 75 0.40 -17.73 -3.50
C SER A 75 0.61 -19.09 -2.86
N PHE A 76 0.60 -20.18 -3.64
CA PHE A 76 0.87 -21.52 -3.13
C PHE A 76 2.32 -21.71 -2.63
N LEU A 77 3.23 -20.78 -2.90
CA LEU A 77 4.57 -20.78 -2.30
C LEU A 77 4.52 -20.71 -0.77
N CYS A 78 3.42 -20.20 -0.18
CA CYS A 78 3.26 -20.17 1.26
C CYS A 78 3.16 -21.55 1.89
N PHE A 79 2.73 -22.59 1.15
CA PHE A 79 2.63 -23.96 1.68
C PHE A 79 3.96 -24.68 1.79
N LEU A 80 5.07 -24.07 1.36
CA LEU A 80 6.40 -24.62 1.53
C LEU A 80 6.80 -24.56 3.02
N PRO A 81 7.39 -25.64 3.57
CA PRO A 81 7.78 -25.67 4.97
C PRO A 81 8.83 -24.59 5.27
N ASP A 82 8.67 -23.89 6.39
CA ASP A 82 9.67 -22.92 6.83
C ASP A 82 10.91 -23.65 7.39
N LYS A 83 12.10 -23.05 7.26
CA LYS A 83 13.36 -23.61 7.77
C LYS A 83 13.36 -23.78 9.29
N ARG A 84 12.47 -23.09 10.00
CA ARG A 84 12.30 -23.14 11.45
C ARG A 84 11.12 -24.01 11.88
N GLU A 85 10.36 -24.57 10.95
CA GLU A 85 9.20 -25.40 11.23
C GLU A 85 9.66 -26.84 11.53
N THR A 86 9.49 -27.27 12.79
CA THR A 86 9.85 -28.63 13.22
C THR A 86 8.78 -29.65 12.84
N ASN A 87 7.50 -29.26 12.91
CA ASN A 87 6.34 -30.06 12.51
C ASN A 87 5.46 -29.22 11.57
N TYR A 88 5.19 -29.73 10.37
CA TYR A 88 4.37 -29.03 9.39
C TYR A 88 2.94 -28.82 9.89
N ASN A 89 2.52 -27.55 10.03
CA ASN A 89 1.17 -27.19 10.42
C ASN A 89 0.39 -26.59 9.24
N LEU A 90 -0.37 -27.44 8.55
CA LEU A 90 -1.18 -27.05 7.41
C LEU A 90 -2.21 -25.94 7.75
N GLU A 91 -2.78 -25.93 8.95
CA GLU A 91 -3.79 -24.92 9.31
C GLU A 91 -3.19 -23.52 9.35
N ASN A 92 -1.98 -23.38 9.89
CA ASN A 92 -1.25 -22.11 9.88
C ASN A 92 -0.94 -21.66 8.44
N HIS A 93 -0.54 -22.59 7.57
CA HIS A 93 -0.29 -22.27 6.15
C HIS A 93 -1.57 -21.84 5.43
N LEU A 94 -2.72 -22.47 5.74
CA LEU A 94 -4.03 -22.08 5.21
C LEU A 94 -4.49 -20.71 5.71
N GLU A 95 -4.19 -20.37 6.97
CA GLU A 95 -4.52 -19.06 7.57
C GLU A 95 -3.73 -17.91 6.91
N ILE A 96 -2.45 -18.13 6.59
CA ILE A 96 -1.58 -17.09 6.00
C ILE A 96 -1.76 -17.03 4.46
N TRP A 97 -2.25 -18.09 3.82
CA TRP A 97 -2.37 -18.19 2.35
C TRP A 97 -3.09 -17.00 1.69
N PRO A 98 -4.25 -16.53 2.17
CA PRO A 98 -4.92 -15.33 1.64
C PRO A 98 -4.08 -14.05 1.68
N TYR A 99 -3.25 -13.88 2.73
CA TYR A 99 -2.36 -12.72 2.86
C TYR A 99 -1.20 -12.81 1.85
N TRP A 100 -0.65 -14.00 1.65
CA TRP A 100 0.33 -14.25 0.59
C TRP A 100 -0.23 -13.93 -0.79
N TYR A 101 -1.47 -14.34 -1.06
CA TYR A 101 -2.17 -13.96 -2.28
C TYR A 101 -2.24 -12.44 -2.43
N ALA A 102 -2.69 -11.70 -1.41
CA ALA A 102 -2.80 -10.24 -1.47
C ALA A 102 -1.45 -9.55 -1.72
N ILE A 103 -0.38 -9.99 -1.04
CA ILE A 103 0.98 -9.43 -1.22
C ILE A 103 1.50 -9.69 -2.63
N ILE A 104 1.42 -10.93 -3.11
CA ILE A 104 1.90 -11.28 -4.45
C ILE A 104 1.07 -10.56 -5.51
N PHE A 105 -0.25 -10.49 -5.33
CA PHE A 105 -1.13 -9.75 -6.22
C PHE A 105 -0.74 -8.27 -6.31
N ALA A 106 -0.44 -7.64 -5.18
CA ALA A 106 0.01 -6.26 -5.15
C ALA A 106 1.37 -6.09 -5.88
N ILE A 107 2.34 -6.98 -5.65
CA ILE A 107 3.63 -6.97 -6.36
C ILE A 107 3.44 -7.14 -7.86
N PHE A 108 2.63 -8.10 -8.30
CA PHE A 108 2.37 -8.32 -9.72
C PHE A 108 1.60 -7.15 -10.33
N SER A 109 0.70 -6.51 -9.58
CA SER A 109 0.00 -5.30 -10.01
C SER A 109 0.96 -4.12 -10.20
N ILE A 110 1.95 -3.95 -9.32
CA ILE A 110 3.05 -2.98 -9.46
C ILE A 110 3.82 -3.26 -10.76
N CYS A 111 4.29 -4.49 -10.95
CA CYS A 111 5.07 -4.84 -12.14
C CYS A 111 4.29 -4.66 -13.45
N ALA A 112 3.00 -5.03 -13.46
CA ALA A 112 2.17 -4.94 -14.65
C ALA A 112 1.69 -3.51 -14.98
N ASN A 113 1.68 -2.61 -14.00
CA ASN A 113 1.16 -1.25 -14.13
C ASN A 113 2.12 -0.19 -13.57
N TYR A 114 3.43 -0.40 -13.71
CA TYR A 114 4.49 0.40 -13.08
C TYR A 114 4.27 1.92 -13.25
N ASP A 115 3.99 2.36 -14.47
CA ASP A 115 3.78 3.77 -14.83
C ASP A 115 2.55 4.42 -14.14
N LYS A 116 1.58 3.62 -13.71
CA LYS A 116 0.34 4.09 -13.06
C LYS A 116 0.38 3.96 -11.55
N VAL A 117 1.11 2.97 -11.05
CA VAL A 117 1.22 2.71 -9.62
C VAL A 117 2.13 3.72 -8.96
N ILE A 118 3.12 4.24 -9.69
CA ILE A 118 3.89 5.42 -9.31
C ILE A 118 3.01 6.65 -9.59
N PRO A 119 2.28 7.18 -8.58
CA PRO A 119 1.46 8.35 -8.81
C PRO A 119 2.40 9.52 -9.04
N ARG A 120 2.19 10.27 -10.13
CA ARG A 120 2.88 11.55 -10.31
C ARG A 120 2.65 12.40 -9.08
N LEU A 121 3.72 12.67 -8.32
CA LEU A 121 3.67 13.53 -7.15
C LEU A 121 3.62 14.96 -7.64
N THR A 122 2.70 15.73 -7.07
CA THR A 122 2.64 17.17 -7.29
C THR A 122 2.80 17.88 -5.95
N GLU A 123 3.08 19.17 -6.00
CA GLU A 123 3.11 20.03 -4.80
C GLU A 123 1.79 19.95 -4.02
N GLY A 124 0.65 19.75 -4.72
CA GLY A 124 -0.65 19.57 -4.08
C GLY A 124 -0.76 18.27 -3.27
N ILE A 125 -0.14 17.16 -3.74
CA ILE A 125 -0.15 15.89 -3.01
C ILE A 125 0.77 15.96 -1.79
N THR A 126 1.96 16.56 -1.93
CA THR A 126 2.87 16.74 -0.79
C THR A 126 2.31 17.74 0.23
N LEU A 127 1.58 18.75 -0.22
CA LEU A 127 0.79 19.63 0.66
C LEU A 127 -0.26 18.84 1.43
N LEU A 128 -1.05 17.99 0.77
CA LEU A 128 -2.07 17.15 1.41
C LEU A 128 -1.46 16.25 2.49
N GLN A 129 -0.35 15.59 2.17
CA GLN A 129 0.40 14.75 3.10
C GLN A 129 0.96 15.54 4.29
N SER A 130 1.41 16.77 4.06
CA SER A 130 1.93 17.65 5.09
C SER A 130 0.85 18.10 6.06
N ILE A 131 -0.34 18.45 5.55
CA ILE A 131 -1.51 18.75 6.40
C ILE A 131 -1.93 17.51 7.20
N ALA A 132 -1.89 16.33 6.60
CA ALA A 132 -2.16 15.08 7.30
C ALA A 132 -1.15 14.79 8.42
N ILE A 133 0.13 15.12 8.24
CA ILE A 133 1.15 15.02 9.29
C ILE A 133 0.84 15.99 10.43
N ILE A 134 0.48 17.24 10.14
CA ILE A 134 0.10 18.22 11.16
C ILE A 134 -1.10 17.69 11.96
N TYR A 135 -2.15 17.21 11.29
CA TYR A 135 -3.30 16.59 11.94
C TYR A 135 -2.88 15.40 12.82
N TRP A 136 -2.01 14.53 12.29
CA TRP A 136 -1.54 13.36 13.03
C TRP A 136 -0.75 13.72 14.29
N VAL A 137 0.13 14.71 14.22
CA VAL A 137 0.91 15.19 15.38
C VAL A 137 0.00 15.80 16.45
N ILE A 138 -1.00 16.59 16.05
CA ILE A 138 -1.96 17.20 16.97
C ILE A 138 -2.78 16.14 17.69
N ASP A 139 -3.37 15.22 16.93
CA ASP A 139 -4.28 14.19 17.45
C ASP A 139 -3.55 13.09 18.25
N TYR A 140 -2.27 12.82 17.95
CA TYR A 140 -1.45 11.93 18.79
C TYR A 140 -1.11 12.56 20.16
N GLY A 141 -1.09 13.89 20.25
CA GLY A 141 -0.71 14.60 21.46
C GLY A 141 0.81 14.72 21.60
N PHE A 142 1.41 15.58 20.77
CA PHE A 142 2.86 15.88 20.79
C PHE A 142 3.42 16.14 22.20
N LEU A 143 2.74 16.98 22.98
CA LEU A 143 3.17 17.38 24.33
C LEU A 143 2.89 16.33 25.41
N SER A 144 1.94 15.42 25.19
CA SER A 144 1.57 14.38 26.15
C SER A 144 2.36 13.07 25.95
N THR A 145 3.10 12.94 24.85
CA THR A 145 3.83 11.73 24.51
C THR A 145 5.11 11.60 25.34
N GLY A 146 5.27 10.53 26.11
CA GLY A 146 6.48 10.30 26.93
C GLY A 146 7.73 9.84 26.16
N SER A 147 7.62 9.54 24.86
CA SER A 147 8.70 9.03 24.03
C SER A 147 9.43 10.14 23.27
N VAL A 148 10.68 10.40 23.66
CA VAL A 148 11.57 11.40 23.01
C VAL A 148 11.82 11.07 21.54
N ILE A 149 11.93 9.77 21.21
CA ILE A 149 12.13 9.31 19.83
C ILE A 149 10.93 9.72 18.97
N LEU A 150 9.72 9.46 19.47
CA LEU A 150 8.50 9.79 18.74
C LEU A 150 8.30 11.30 18.59
N GLN A 151 8.59 12.07 19.65
CA GLN A 151 8.57 13.54 19.57
C GLN A 151 9.57 14.07 18.54
N SER A 152 10.77 13.50 18.47
CA SER A 152 11.78 13.89 17.47
C SER A 152 11.29 13.62 16.04
N LEU A 153 10.65 12.47 15.80
CA LEU A 153 10.03 12.16 14.50
C LEU A 153 8.91 13.14 14.14
N MET A 154 8.08 13.54 15.12
CA MET A 154 7.04 14.54 14.92
C MET A 154 7.62 15.92 14.55
N VAL A 155 8.70 16.35 15.21
CA VAL A 155 9.38 17.61 14.88
C VAL A 155 9.93 17.58 13.45
N ILE A 156 10.61 16.50 13.07
CA ILE A 156 11.10 16.31 11.69
C ILE A 156 9.92 16.39 10.70
N GLY A 157 8.80 15.73 11.02
CA GLY A 157 7.59 15.78 10.22
C GLY A 157 7.03 17.19 10.02
N LEU A 158 6.97 17.98 11.09
CA LEU A 158 6.51 19.37 11.02
C LEU A 158 7.45 20.27 10.21
N LEU A 159 8.77 20.10 10.34
CA LEU A 159 9.75 20.87 9.56
C LEU A 159 9.60 20.63 8.06
N TYR A 160 9.46 19.37 7.64
CA TYR A 160 9.21 19.05 6.25
C TYR A 160 7.82 19.49 5.76
N SER A 161 6.82 19.52 6.66
CA SER A 161 5.49 20.04 6.33
C SER A 161 5.55 21.54 5.98
N ILE A 162 6.36 22.31 6.71
CA ILE A 162 6.63 23.72 6.40
C ILE A 162 7.33 23.84 5.04
N PHE A 163 8.34 23.01 4.77
CA PHE A 163 9.04 23.00 3.48
C PHE A 163 8.11 22.74 2.30
N ALA A 164 7.20 21.76 2.42
CA ALA A 164 6.20 21.46 1.39
C ALA A 164 5.17 22.59 1.23
N LEU A 165 4.72 23.20 2.33
CA LEU A 165 3.82 24.38 2.30
C LEU A 165 4.45 25.54 1.53
N LEU A 166 5.72 25.86 1.81
CA LEU A 166 6.42 26.95 1.12
C LEU A 166 6.48 26.71 -0.39
N HIS A 167 6.82 25.48 -0.81
CA HIS A 167 6.85 25.13 -2.23
C HIS A 167 5.46 25.14 -2.89
N ALA A 168 4.40 24.69 -2.19
CA ALA A 168 3.05 24.65 -2.77
C ALA A 168 2.39 26.03 -2.98
N PHE A 169 2.90 27.07 -2.31
CA PHE A 169 2.41 28.45 -2.42
C PHE A 169 3.41 29.40 -3.10
N THR A 170 4.57 28.89 -3.53
CA THR A 170 5.58 29.69 -4.24
C THR A 170 5.77 29.13 -5.64
N TYR A 171 5.78 29.98 -6.67
CA TYR A 171 6.10 29.58 -8.05
C TYR A 171 7.61 29.30 -8.26
N SER A 172 8.27 28.69 -7.26
CA SER A 172 9.69 28.34 -7.33
C SER A 172 9.87 27.06 -8.13
N ASN A 173 10.55 27.14 -9.28
CA ASN A 173 10.95 25.95 -10.01
C ASN A 173 11.73 24.99 -9.09
N LEU A 174 11.26 23.75 -9.00
CA LEU A 174 11.88 22.74 -8.16
C LEU A 174 13.16 22.23 -8.80
N SER A 175 14.27 22.38 -8.08
CA SER A 175 15.52 21.74 -8.46
C SER A 175 15.39 20.21 -8.38
N ARG A 176 16.23 19.48 -9.13
CA ARG A 176 16.31 18.01 -9.06
C ARG A 176 16.50 17.50 -7.63
N THR A 177 17.29 18.21 -6.83
CA THR A 177 17.55 17.87 -5.42
C THR A 177 16.28 18.02 -4.58
N ASN A 178 15.51 19.10 -4.78
CA ASN A 178 14.27 19.33 -4.05
C ASN A 178 13.20 18.30 -4.44
N ARG A 179 13.09 17.96 -5.74
CA ARG A 179 12.21 16.87 -6.22
C ARG A 179 12.55 15.54 -5.57
N LEU A 180 13.83 15.20 -5.51
CA LEU A 180 14.30 13.98 -4.84
C LEU A 180 13.93 13.99 -3.36
N ALA A 181 14.22 15.09 -2.65
CA ALA A 181 13.92 15.23 -1.22
C ALA A 181 12.42 15.11 -0.93
N LEU A 182 11.57 15.81 -1.70
CA LEU A 182 10.10 15.75 -1.56
C LEU A 182 9.53 14.37 -1.90
N SER A 183 10.09 13.70 -2.91
CA SER A 183 9.67 12.36 -3.31
C SER A 183 10.02 11.31 -2.25
N ILE A 184 11.24 11.34 -1.71
CA ILE A 184 11.65 10.48 -0.58
C ILE A 184 10.77 10.77 0.64
N TRP A 185 10.56 12.05 0.96
CA TRP A 185 9.72 12.47 2.07
C TRP A 185 8.28 11.98 1.95
N SER A 186 7.66 12.13 0.77
CA SER A 186 6.33 11.58 0.48
C SER A 186 6.29 10.07 0.72
N SER A 187 7.27 9.32 0.21
CA SER A 187 7.32 7.86 0.41
C SER A 187 7.45 7.49 1.89
N LEU A 188 8.21 8.25 2.68
CA LEU A 188 8.33 8.06 4.13
C LEU A 188 7.01 8.34 4.85
N ILE A 189 6.31 9.44 4.53
CA ILE A 189 5.00 9.75 5.10
C ILE A 189 4.00 8.64 4.79
N MET A 190 3.94 8.20 3.53
CA MET A 190 3.03 7.13 3.12
C MET A 190 3.32 5.84 3.88
N LEU A 191 4.60 5.49 4.08
CA LEU A 191 4.99 4.33 4.87
C LEU A 191 4.61 4.48 6.35
N LEU A 192 4.80 5.66 6.94
CA LEU A 192 4.42 5.94 8.34
C LEU A 192 2.91 5.78 8.54
N PHE A 193 2.09 6.39 7.70
CA PHE A 193 0.64 6.26 7.77
C PHE A 193 0.15 4.85 7.44
N ALA A 194 0.86 4.12 6.59
CA ALA A 194 0.59 2.70 6.35
C ALA A 194 0.83 1.86 7.61
N LEU A 195 1.96 2.07 8.29
CA LEU A 195 2.28 1.34 9.52
C LEU A 195 1.31 1.66 10.66
N ASP A 196 0.96 2.95 10.86
CA ASP A 196 -0.05 3.34 11.85
C ASP A 196 -1.43 2.75 11.51
N ASN A 197 -1.80 2.71 10.23
CA ASN A 197 -3.04 2.10 9.78
C ASN A 197 -3.05 0.59 10.01
N ILE A 198 -2.03 -0.14 9.53
CA ILE A 198 -1.89 -1.59 9.75
C ILE A 198 -1.98 -1.89 11.25
N TYR A 199 -1.16 -1.22 12.06
CA TYR A 199 -1.13 -1.45 13.50
C TYR A 199 -2.51 -1.31 14.15
N ARG A 200 -3.28 -0.27 13.79
CA ARG A 200 -4.61 -0.02 14.36
C ARG A 200 -5.68 -0.95 13.82
N VAL A 201 -5.65 -1.25 12.52
CA VAL A 201 -6.61 -2.15 11.87
C VAL A 201 -6.55 -3.54 12.48
N TYR A 202 -5.34 -4.04 12.78
CA TYR A 202 -5.12 -5.33 13.43
C TYR A 202 -5.35 -5.32 14.96
N GLN A 203 -5.61 -4.16 15.57
CA GLN A 203 -6.05 -4.09 16.97
C GLN A 203 -7.57 -4.23 17.12
N ASN A 204 -8.34 -4.17 16.02
CA ASN A 204 -9.76 -4.41 16.09
C ASN A 204 -10.07 -5.87 16.42
N GLU A 205 -11.23 -6.10 17.04
CA GLU A 205 -11.82 -7.42 17.14
C GLU A 205 -12.15 -7.97 15.74
N GLU A 206 -12.21 -9.31 15.62
CA GLU A 206 -12.68 -9.93 14.38
C GLU A 206 -14.10 -9.46 14.06
N ILE A 207 -14.37 -9.23 12.77
CA ILE A 207 -15.66 -8.71 12.27
C ILE A 207 -16.82 -9.60 12.73
N GLU A 208 -16.55 -10.90 12.84
CA GLU A 208 -17.47 -11.96 13.22
C GLU A 208 -17.99 -11.84 14.65
N TYR A 209 -17.27 -11.16 15.53
CA TYR A 209 -17.66 -10.94 16.93
C TYR A 209 -18.18 -9.52 17.19
N ALA A 210 -18.03 -8.61 16.22
CA ALA A 210 -18.45 -7.22 16.35
C ALA A 210 -19.97 -7.05 16.17
N ILE A 211 -20.56 -6.12 16.94
CA ILE A 211 -21.94 -5.66 16.74
C ILE A 211 -22.07 -5.04 15.34
N ASN A 212 -23.20 -5.25 14.64
CA ASN A 212 -23.41 -4.92 13.22
C ASN A 212 -22.85 -3.55 12.75
N THR A 213 -23.04 -2.48 13.52
CA THR A 213 -22.49 -1.15 13.18
C THR A 213 -20.96 -1.12 13.22
N ASN A 214 -20.34 -1.73 14.23
CA ASN A 214 -18.89 -1.85 14.34
C ASN A 214 -18.32 -2.79 13.28
N ALA A 215 -19.03 -3.87 12.95
CA ALA A 215 -18.64 -4.82 11.91
C ALA A 215 -18.45 -4.15 10.54
N PHE A 216 -19.35 -3.21 10.17
CA PHE A 216 -19.20 -2.43 8.94
C PHE A 216 -17.96 -1.55 8.96
N TYR A 217 -17.71 -0.82 10.07
CA TYR A 217 -16.52 0.03 10.19
C TYR A 217 -15.22 -0.76 10.12
N ILE A 218 -15.15 -1.92 10.79
CA ILE A 218 -13.98 -2.81 10.75
C ILE A 218 -13.81 -3.37 9.34
N GLY A 219 -14.88 -3.82 8.68
CA GLY A 219 -14.83 -4.26 7.29
C GLY A 219 -14.32 -3.19 6.33
N LEU A 220 -14.80 -1.95 6.47
CA LEU A 220 -14.33 -0.81 5.69
C LEU A 220 -12.85 -0.52 5.93
N GLN A 221 -12.39 -0.59 7.18
CA GLN A 221 -10.97 -0.42 7.54
C GLN A 221 -10.07 -1.44 6.82
N PHE A 222 -10.43 -2.72 6.86
CA PHE A 222 -9.70 -3.78 6.17
C PHE A 222 -9.76 -3.64 4.64
N PHE A 223 -10.91 -3.24 4.09
CA PHE A 223 -11.05 -2.95 2.66
C PHE A 223 -10.13 -1.80 2.22
N LEU A 224 -10.11 -0.69 2.95
CA LEU A 224 -9.25 0.46 2.66
C LEU A 224 -7.77 0.11 2.81
N LEU A 225 -7.41 -0.75 3.76
CA LEU A 225 -6.06 -1.29 3.87
C LEU A 225 -5.69 -2.12 2.63
N GLY A 226 -6.59 -2.99 2.16
CA GLY A 226 -6.42 -3.73 0.91
C GLY A 226 -6.25 -2.80 -0.29
N ALA A 227 -7.13 -1.81 -0.45
CA ALA A 227 -7.08 -0.85 -1.56
C ALA A 227 -5.81 0.02 -1.55
N SER A 228 -5.29 0.36 -0.37
CA SER A 228 -4.04 1.12 -0.24
C SER A 228 -2.77 0.25 -0.37
N SER A 229 -2.86 -1.07 -0.23
CA SER A 229 -1.70 -1.98 -0.14
C SER A 229 -0.72 -1.90 -1.32
N ILE A 230 -1.22 -1.73 -2.55
CA ILE A 230 -0.38 -1.58 -3.75
C ILE A 230 0.53 -0.35 -3.61
N TYR A 231 -0.02 0.77 -3.14
CA TYR A 231 0.72 2.00 -2.92
C TYR A 231 1.65 1.89 -1.72
N ILE A 232 1.22 1.22 -0.65
CA ILE A 232 2.05 0.98 0.54
C ILE A 232 3.30 0.20 0.14
N ILE A 233 3.13 -0.92 -0.58
CA ILE A 233 4.23 -1.77 -1.05
C ILE A 233 5.12 -0.99 -2.01
N GLN A 234 4.56 -0.22 -2.95
CA GLN A 234 5.36 0.60 -3.86
C GLN A 234 6.23 1.62 -3.10
N ASN A 235 5.66 2.38 -2.17
CA ASN A 235 6.43 3.36 -1.40
C ASN A 235 7.48 2.66 -0.50
N ALA A 236 7.16 1.49 0.05
CA ALA A 236 8.11 0.67 0.79
C ALA A 236 9.29 0.22 -0.11
N LEU A 237 9.03 -0.28 -1.31
CA LEU A 237 10.06 -0.67 -2.28
C LEU A 237 10.97 0.51 -2.65
N MET A 238 10.40 1.70 -2.84
CA MET A 238 11.18 2.92 -3.13
C MET A 238 12.11 3.33 -1.97
N ILE A 239 11.67 3.18 -0.71
CA ILE A 239 12.50 3.49 0.46
C ILE A 239 13.55 2.41 0.71
N PHE A 240 13.14 1.14 0.74
CA PHE A 240 14.04 0.03 1.02
C PHE A 240 15.03 -0.24 -0.11
N GLY A 241 14.75 0.22 -1.34
CA GLY A 241 15.68 0.17 -2.46
C GLY A 241 17.00 0.92 -2.23
N PHE A 242 17.04 1.84 -1.25
CA PHE A 242 18.30 2.50 -0.85
C PHE A 242 19.22 1.60 0.00
N LEU A 243 18.72 0.46 0.50
CA LEU A 243 19.52 -0.47 1.29
C LEU A 243 20.30 -1.43 0.37
N PRO A 244 21.59 -1.70 0.65
CA PRO A 244 22.37 -2.64 -0.14
C PRO A 244 21.84 -4.08 0.01
N GLY A 245 21.82 -4.82 -1.10
CA GLY A 245 21.47 -6.23 -1.13
C GLY A 245 22.57 -7.13 -0.54
N LYS A 246 22.21 -8.38 -0.24
CA LYS A 246 23.19 -9.40 0.19
C LYS A 246 24.19 -9.66 -0.93
N GLY A 247 25.47 -9.38 -0.68
CA GLY A 247 26.56 -9.58 -1.64
C GLY A 247 26.80 -8.44 -2.64
N SER A 248 25.98 -7.37 -2.61
CA SER A 248 26.17 -6.16 -3.42
C SER A 248 26.63 -4.94 -2.62
N PHE A 249 27.18 -5.16 -1.41
CA PHE A 249 27.53 -4.10 -0.47
C PHE A 249 28.53 -3.12 -1.09
N PHE A 250 28.04 -1.94 -1.47
CA PHE A 250 28.80 -0.82 -2.05
C PHE A 250 29.66 -1.16 -3.29
N ASN A 251 29.19 -2.08 -4.15
CA ASN A 251 29.83 -2.34 -5.44
C ASN A 251 29.28 -1.43 -6.56
N SER A 252 29.84 -1.51 -7.77
CA SER A 252 29.40 -0.70 -8.92
C SER A 252 27.95 -0.95 -9.33
N ALA A 253 27.45 -2.18 -9.14
CA ALA A 253 26.05 -2.51 -9.42
C ALA A 253 25.11 -1.78 -8.45
N TYR A 254 25.44 -1.76 -7.15
CA TYR A 254 24.69 -1.00 -6.14
C TYR A 254 24.61 0.49 -6.48
N PHE A 255 25.74 1.14 -6.81
CA PHE A 255 25.70 2.57 -7.17
C PHE A 255 24.89 2.85 -8.44
N ARG A 256 24.88 1.92 -9.40
CA ARG A 256 24.03 2.01 -10.60
C ARG A 256 22.54 1.91 -10.23
N GLU A 257 22.17 0.95 -9.38
CA GLU A 257 20.80 0.78 -8.87
C GLU A 257 20.33 2.01 -8.08
N ILE A 258 21.18 2.56 -7.21
CA ILE A 258 20.89 3.78 -6.45
C ILE A 258 20.69 4.99 -7.37
N ASN A 259 21.50 5.12 -8.42
CA ASN A 259 21.33 6.22 -9.37
C ASN A 259 20.03 6.09 -10.16
N GLN A 260 19.63 4.86 -10.52
CA GLN A 260 18.33 4.60 -11.14
C GLN A 260 17.18 4.89 -10.18
N LEU A 261 17.27 4.48 -8.92
CA LEU A 261 16.25 4.75 -7.90
C LEU A 261 16.10 6.26 -7.62
N LYS A 262 17.21 7.01 -7.57
CA LYS A 262 17.16 8.47 -7.48
C LYS A 262 16.44 9.08 -8.68
N GLU A 263 16.69 8.55 -9.87
CA GLU A 263 16.02 9.00 -11.08
C GLU A 263 14.52 8.70 -11.04
N ASP A 264 14.11 7.49 -10.64
CA ASP A 264 12.71 7.13 -10.45
C ASP A 264 12.00 8.06 -9.45
N HIS A 265 12.67 8.42 -8.35
CA HIS A 265 12.16 9.39 -7.38
C HIS A 265 11.99 10.79 -7.98
N VAL A 266 12.97 11.26 -8.76
CA VAL A 266 12.92 12.57 -9.42
C VAL A 266 11.81 12.58 -10.47
N GLN A 267 11.78 11.60 -11.37
CA GLN A 267 10.82 11.50 -12.48
C GLN A 267 9.37 11.38 -12.01
N ARG A 268 9.14 10.72 -10.86
CA ARG A 268 7.81 10.67 -10.23
C ARG A 268 7.28 12.04 -9.85
N TYR A 269 8.14 12.98 -9.45
CA TYR A 269 7.70 14.31 -9.04
C TYR A 269 7.48 15.19 -10.27
N SER A 270 6.29 15.73 -10.46
CA SER A 270 5.94 16.52 -11.65
C SER A 270 6.82 17.75 -11.79
N ASP A 271 7.23 18.04 -13.03
CA ASP A 271 7.90 19.28 -13.39
C ASP A 271 6.92 20.45 -13.56
N ASP A 272 5.62 20.14 -13.69
CA ASP A 272 4.56 21.12 -13.80
C ASP A 272 4.21 21.67 -12.41
N GLN A 273 4.22 23.00 -12.29
CA GLN A 273 3.76 23.66 -11.07
C GLN A 273 2.25 23.59 -10.95
N VAL A 274 1.78 23.34 -9.73
CA VAL A 274 0.36 23.31 -9.44
C VAL A 274 -0.14 24.74 -9.32
N TYR A 275 -1.26 25.06 -9.98
CA TYR A 275 -1.89 26.36 -9.82
C TYR A 275 -2.24 26.59 -8.34
N ILE A 276 -1.85 27.75 -7.79
CA ILE A 276 -2.03 28.07 -6.37
C ILE A 276 -3.49 27.92 -5.93
N GLY A 277 -4.47 28.16 -6.81
CA GLY A 277 -5.88 27.94 -6.51
C GLY A 277 -6.21 26.48 -6.13
N HIS A 278 -5.58 25.49 -6.77
CA HIS A 278 -5.74 24.09 -6.37
C HIS A 278 -5.09 23.81 -5.00
N SER A 279 -3.97 24.45 -4.68
CA SER A 279 -3.36 24.38 -3.34
C SER A 279 -4.27 24.99 -2.27
N ILE A 280 -4.97 26.08 -2.57
CA ILE A 280 -5.96 26.70 -1.66
C ILE A 280 -7.15 25.75 -1.45
N ILE A 281 -7.68 25.15 -2.52
CA ILE A 281 -8.78 24.16 -2.42
C ILE A 281 -8.34 22.95 -1.59
N CYS A 282 -7.12 22.45 -1.81
CA CYS A 282 -6.51 21.37 -1.02
C CYS A 282 -6.48 21.71 0.47
N LEU A 283 -5.97 22.91 0.79
CA LEU A 283 -5.86 23.39 2.16
C LEU A 283 -7.24 23.48 2.83
N ILE A 284 -8.22 24.13 2.18
CA ILE A 284 -9.57 24.29 2.71
C ILE A 284 -10.23 22.93 2.93
N PHE A 285 -10.16 22.04 1.94
CA PHE A 285 -10.75 20.70 2.05
C PHE A 285 -10.13 19.90 3.20
N ALA A 286 -8.80 19.77 3.22
CA ALA A 286 -8.11 18.95 4.21
C ALA A 286 -8.28 19.51 5.64
N VAL A 287 -8.16 20.82 5.81
CA VAL A 287 -8.35 21.47 7.12
C VAL A 287 -9.79 21.33 7.59
N THR A 288 -10.78 21.44 6.70
CA THR A 288 -12.20 21.25 7.07
C THR A 288 -12.44 19.82 7.51
N VAL A 289 -12.02 18.83 6.72
CA VAL A 289 -12.25 17.41 7.04
C VAL A 289 -11.52 17.01 8.34
N PHE A 290 -10.24 17.37 8.48
CA PHE A 290 -9.49 17.04 9.69
C PHE A 290 -9.93 17.84 10.92
N GLY A 291 -10.30 19.12 10.76
CA GLY A 291 -10.81 19.95 11.85
C GLY A 291 -12.15 19.44 12.39
N LEU A 292 -13.08 19.09 11.49
CA LEU A 292 -14.33 18.44 11.87
C LEU A 292 -14.06 17.09 12.55
N ASN A 293 -13.14 16.29 12.01
CA ASN A 293 -12.82 14.99 12.61
C ASN A 293 -12.18 15.11 13.99
N TYR A 294 -11.29 16.09 14.19
CA TYR A 294 -10.66 16.35 15.48
C TYR A 294 -11.68 16.74 16.55
N TYR A 295 -12.65 17.61 16.21
CA TYR A 295 -13.65 18.10 17.15
C TYR A 295 -14.78 17.09 17.42
N TYR A 296 -15.28 16.42 16.38
CA TYR A 296 -16.45 15.54 16.47
C TYR A 296 -16.08 14.04 16.58
N GLN A 297 -14.82 13.67 16.41
CA GLN A 297 -14.33 12.27 16.52
C GLN A 297 -15.12 11.29 15.64
N ILE A 298 -15.55 11.74 14.44
CA ILE A 298 -16.44 10.98 13.53
C ILE A 298 -15.77 9.67 13.07
N LEU A 299 -14.49 9.76 12.71
CA LEU A 299 -13.67 8.66 12.27
C LEU A 299 -12.40 8.57 13.12
N PRO A 300 -11.91 7.36 13.41
CA PRO A 300 -10.54 7.17 13.87
C PRO A 300 -9.55 7.90 12.94
N ARG A 301 -8.55 8.57 13.53
CA ARG A 301 -7.55 9.38 12.82
C ARG A 301 -6.98 8.72 11.56
N HIS A 302 -6.56 7.46 11.66
CA HIS A 302 -5.96 6.72 10.55
C HIS A 302 -6.93 6.59 9.37
N ILE A 303 -8.22 6.32 9.64
CA ILE A 303 -9.26 6.27 8.60
C ILE A 303 -9.46 7.65 7.99
N ALA A 304 -9.52 8.71 8.80
CA ALA A 304 -9.70 10.07 8.30
C ALA A 304 -8.58 10.47 7.33
N ILE A 305 -7.32 10.13 7.65
CA ILE A 305 -6.16 10.38 6.78
C ILE A 305 -6.32 9.64 5.44
N TRP A 306 -6.62 8.33 5.48
CA TRP A 306 -6.79 7.54 4.26
C TRP A 306 -8.02 7.97 3.45
N PHE A 307 -9.11 8.35 4.11
CA PHE A 307 -10.30 8.91 3.47
C PHE A 307 -9.96 10.17 2.68
N VAL A 308 -9.21 11.10 3.27
CA VAL A 308 -8.76 12.34 2.59
C VAL A 308 -7.84 12.01 1.41
N PHE A 309 -6.90 11.07 1.57
CA PHE A 309 -5.99 10.66 0.49
C PHE A 309 -6.70 10.02 -0.70
N ILE A 310 -7.81 9.30 -0.47
CA ILE A 310 -8.60 8.68 -1.53
C ILE A 310 -9.56 9.68 -2.17
N THR A 311 -10.25 10.49 -1.36
CA THR A 311 -11.31 11.37 -1.85
C THR A 311 -10.80 12.64 -2.51
N PHE A 312 -9.73 13.25 -2.02
CA PHE A 312 -9.23 14.52 -2.56
C PHE A 312 -8.79 14.42 -4.03
N PRO A 313 -8.01 13.41 -4.46
CA PRO A 313 -7.66 13.26 -5.88
C PRO A 313 -8.87 13.00 -6.78
N LEU A 314 -9.95 12.39 -6.25
CA LEU A 314 -11.18 12.19 -7.00
C LEU A 314 -11.94 13.50 -7.18
N LEU A 315 -11.99 14.35 -6.15
CA LEU A 315 -12.61 15.68 -6.23
C LEU A 315 -11.92 16.57 -7.26
N LEU A 316 -10.58 16.58 -7.29
CA LEU A 316 -9.81 17.36 -8.27
C LEU A 316 -9.97 16.87 -9.72
N ARG A 317 -10.41 15.63 -9.95
CA ARG A 317 -10.71 15.15 -11.32
C ARG A 317 -12.09 15.59 -11.80
N ILE A 318 -12.96 15.96 -10.88
CA ILE A 318 -14.36 16.34 -11.16
C ILE A 318 -14.50 17.87 -11.25
N ALA A 319 -13.65 18.61 -10.53
CA ALA A 319 -13.55 20.08 -10.56
C ALA A 319 -12.67 20.58 -11.72
#